data_AF-A0AAV5UW38-F1
#
_entry.id   AF-A0AAV5UW38-F1
#
_cell.length_a   1.000
_cell.length_b   1.000
_cell.length_c   1.000
_cell.angle_alpha   90.00
_cell.angle_beta   90.00
_cell.angle_gamma   90.00
#
_symmetry.space_group_name_H-M   'P 1'
#
loop_
_entity.id
_entity.type
_entity.pdbx_description
1 polymer ?
#
loop_
_entity_poly.entity_id
_entity_poly.type
_entity_poly.pdbx_seq_one_letter_code
_entity_poly.pdbx_strand_id
1 'polypeptide(L)'
;LRERIRQLEDELARSSTLMALITKRSQPVDSEKDSVSCRFSRRCGICLSSNPPQRAAYKNCGHIICLKCAEQSQRSIFLAPSCPFCRRFGTFVKLFEEREEEEQRRS
;
A
#
# COMPACT_ATOMS: atom_id res chain seq x y z
N LEU A 1 -21.55 -43.26 -17.97
CA LEU A 1 -20.47 -42.88 -18.93
C LEU A 1 -20.69 -41.49 -19.51
N ARG A 2 -21.75 -41.24 -20.30
CA ARG A 2 -22.03 -39.91 -20.89
C ARG A 2 -22.14 -38.77 -19.87
N GLU A 3 -22.86 -39.00 -18.77
CA GLU A 3 -22.98 -38.01 -17.69
C GLU A 3 -21.65 -37.70 -17.00
N ARG A 4 -20.79 -38.73 -16.86
CA ARG A 4 -19.48 -38.58 -16.25
C ARG A 4 -18.52 -37.80 -17.15
N ILE A 5 -18.63 -37.99 -18.47
CA ILE A 5 -17.89 -37.23 -19.47
C ILE A 5 -18.31 -35.76 -19.41
N ARG A 6 -19.62 -35.47 -19.36
CA ARG A 6 -20.13 -34.11 -19.24
C ARG A 6 -19.65 -33.38 -17.98
N GLN A 7 -19.60 -34.08 -16.84
CA GLN A 7 -19.07 -33.53 -15.60
C GLN A 7 -17.58 -33.15 -15.71
N LEU A 8 -16.78 -33.99 -16.35
CA LEU A 8 -15.35 -33.73 -16.54
C LEU A 8 -15.10 -32.58 -17.53
N GLU A 9 -15.93 -32.45 -18.57
CA GLU A 9 -15.88 -31.32 -19.51
C GLU A 9 -16.19 -29.99 -18.81
N ASP A 10 -17.21 -29.97 -17.95
CA ASP A 10 -17.57 -28.81 -17.12
C ASP A 10 -16.43 -28.42 -16.16
N GLU A 11 -15.81 -29.39 -15.50
CA GLU A 11 -14.67 -29.16 -14.59
C GLU A 11 -13.44 -28.62 -15.34
N LEU A 12 -13.15 -29.16 -16.52
CA LEU A 12 -12.07 -28.70 -17.37
C LEU A 12 -12.32 -27.26 -17.87
N ALA A 13 -13.56 -26.93 -18.24
CA ALA A 13 -13.95 -25.58 -18.64
C ALA A 13 -13.81 -24.57 -17.49
N ARG A 14 -14.19 -24.95 -16.27
CA ARG A 14 -14.00 -24.11 -15.06
C ARG A 14 -12.52 -23.91 -14.73
N SER A 15 -11.71 -24.97 -14.84
CA SER A 15 -10.26 -24.91 -14.64
C SER A 15 -9.58 -24.02 -15.68
N SER A 16 -9.95 -24.15 -16.96
CA SER A 16 -9.48 -23.30 -18.05
C SER A 16 -9.81 -21.82 -17.81
N THR A 17 -11.03 -21.53 -17.34
CA THR A 17 -11.46 -20.17 -16.99
C THR A 17 -10.64 -19.59 -15.84
N LEU A 18 -10.38 -20.37 -14.79
CA LEU A 18 -9.55 -19.96 -13.65
C LEU A 18 -8.11 -19.67 -14.10
N MET A 19 -7.53 -20.55 -14.92
CA MET A 19 -6.18 -20.36 -15.47
C MET A 19 -6.09 -19.08 -16.31
N ALA A 20 -7.07 -18.80 -17.16
CA ALA A 20 -7.11 -17.56 -17.94
C ALA A 20 -7.19 -16.30 -17.06
N LEU A 21 -7.93 -16.34 -15.94
CA LEU A 21 -7.99 -15.22 -14.98
C LEU A 21 -6.67 -15.02 -14.24
N ILE A 22 -5.98 -16.10 -13.88
CA ILE A 22 -4.64 -16.04 -13.27
C ILE A 22 -3.65 -15.44 -14.27
N THR A 23 -3.63 -15.91 -15.52
CA THR A 23 -2.74 -15.38 -16.58
C THR A 23 -3.00 -13.90 -16.87
N LYS A 24 -4.27 -13.45 -16.91
CA LYS A 24 -4.60 -12.02 -17.07
C LYS A 24 -4.09 -11.17 -15.91
N ARG A 25 -4.04 -11.72 -14.69
CA ARG A 25 -3.53 -11.02 -13.52
C ARG A 25 -1.99 -11.03 -13.43
N SER A 26 -1.35 -11.98 -14.10
CA SER A 26 0.10 -12.15 -14.14
C SER A 26 0.74 -11.74 -15.47
N GLN A 27 0.07 -10.92 -16.29
CA GLN A 27 0.75 -10.30 -17.43
C GLN A 27 1.95 -9.51 -16.91
N PRO A 28 3.18 -9.78 -17.39
CA PRO A 28 4.31 -8.92 -17.12
C PRO A 28 4.00 -7.56 -17.75
N VAL A 29 4.09 -6.51 -16.95
CA VAL A 29 4.08 -5.13 -17.45
C VAL A 29 5.22 -5.02 -18.47
N ASP A 30 4.88 -4.80 -19.73
CA ASP A 30 5.85 -4.67 -20.80
C ASP A 30 6.89 -3.62 -20.42
N SER A 31 8.12 -4.08 -20.30
CA SER A 31 9.28 -3.30 -19.86
C SER A 31 9.82 -2.50 -21.03
N GLU A 32 9.14 -1.42 -21.42
CA GLU A 32 9.70 -0.42 -22.33
C GLU A 32 9.51 0.98 -21.74
N LYS A 33 10.59 1.49 -21.14
CA LYS A 33 10.89 2.92 -20.87
C LYS A 33 9.74 3.76 -20.32
N ASP A 34 9.30 3.40 -19.14
CA ASP A 34 8.90 4.40 -18.16
C ASP A 34 9.38 3.93 -16.79
N SER A 35 10.68 4.13 -16.54
CA SER A 35 11.15 4.32 -15.19
C SER A 35 10.56 5.63 -14.66
N VAL A 36 9.24 5.72 -14.57
CA VAL A 36 8.61 6.57 -13.58
C VAL A 36 9.06 5.91 -12.29
N SER A 37 10.23 6.32 -11.79
CA SER A 37 10.45 6.37 -10.37
C SER A 37 9.18 7.05 -9.86
N CYS A 38 8.24 6.27 -9.33
CA CYS A 38 7.02 6.78 -8.75
C CYS A 38 7.54 7.59 -7.57
N ARG A 39 7.82 8.88 -7.80
CA ARG A 39 8.40 9.75 -6.79
C ARG A 39 7.29 9.93 -5.77
N PHE A 40 7.32 9.08 -4.74
CA PHE A 40 6.35 9.14 -3.67
C PHE A 40 6.52 10.50 -2.99
N SER A 41 5.49 11.34 -3.10
CA SER A 41 5.52 12.64 -2.44
C SER A 41 5.68 12.43 -0.94
N ARG A 42 6.60 13.19 -0.32
CA ARG A 42 6.69 13.23 1.15
C ARG A 42 5.60 14.09 1.78
N ARG A 43 4.77 14.77 0.97
CA ARG A 43 3.76 15.70 1.44
C ARG A 43 2.76 15.01 2.36
N CYS A 44 2.54 15.56 3.55
CA CYS A 44 1.51 15.07 4.46
C CYS A 44 0.12 15.39 3.88
N GLY A 45 -0.75 14.38 3.73
CA GLY A 45 -2.12 14.57 3.25
C GLY A 45 -3.06 15.30 4.21
N ILE A 46 -2.62 15.58 5.46
CA ILE A 46 -3.43 16.27 6.49
C ILE A 46 -3.02 17.73 6.63
N CYS A 47 -1.77 18.01 6.99
CA CYS A 47 -1.28 19.38 7.19
C CYS A 47 -0.63 20.00 5.94
N LEU A 48 -0.55 19.25 4.83
CA LEU A 48 0.02 19.69 3.54
C LEU A 48 1.50 20.10 3.56
N SER A 49 2.20 19.91 4.68
CA SER A 49 3.66 20.09 4.77
C SER A 49 4.35 19.22 3.70
N SER A 50 5.14 19.85 2.83
CA SER A 50 5.78 19.22 1.66
C SER A 50 6.78 18.14 2.03
N ASN A 51 7.51 18.34 3.13
CA ASN A 51 8.56 17.44 3.59
C ASN A 51 8.63 17.41 5.14
N PRO A 52 7.69 16.75 5.81
CA PRO A 52 7.69 16.68 7.27
C PRO A 52 8.90 15.86 7.76
N PRO A 53 9.61 16.31 8.82
CA PRO A 53 10.86 15.69 9.28
C PRO A 53 10.67 14.30 9.90
N GLN A 54 9.45 13.98 10.33
CA GLN A 54 9.09 12.70 10.92
C GLN A 54 7.72 12.27 10.38
N ARG A 55 7.66 11.01 9.95
CA ARG A 55 6.45 10.40 9.38
C ARG A 55 6.02 9.18 10.19
N ALA A 56 4.77 8.80 10.02
CA ALA A 56 4.18 7.64 10.67
C ALA A 56 3.31 6.87 9.66
N ALA A 57 3.31 5.54 9.77
CA ALA A 57 2.51 4.65 8.94
C ALA A 57 1.45 3.93 9.79
N TYR A 58 0.20 3.89 9.32
CA TYR A 58 -0.86 3.12 9.97
C TYR A 58 -0.67 1.61 9.72
N LYS A 59 -0.57 0.82 10.79
CA LYS A 59 -0.17 -0.60 10.74
C LYS A 59 -1.03 -1.45 9.81
N ASN A 60 -2.33 -1.20 9.76
CA ASN A 60 -3.29 -2.09 9.09
C ASN A 60 -3.57 -1.72 7.63
N CYS A 61 -3.13 -0.54 7.17
CA CYS A 61 -3.40 -0.05 5.80
C CYS A 61 -2.19 0.57 5.09
N GLY A 62 -1.07 0.80 5.78
CA GLY A 62 0.15 1.34 5.18
C GLY A 62 0.13 2.84 4.84
N HIS A 63 -1.02 3.53 4.88
CA HIS A 63 -1.07 4.98 4.65
C HIS A 63 -0.13 5.76 5.59
N ILE A 64 0.55 6.75 5.03
CA ILE A 64 1.60 7.54 5.68
C ILE A 64 1.16 9.00 5.83
N ILE A 65 1.39 9.56 7.02
CA ILE A 65 1.25 11.01 7.33
C ILE A 65 2.44 11.49 8.17
N CYS A 66 2.52 12.78 8.47
CA CYS A 66 3.51 13.26 9.44
C CYS A 66 3.17 12.78 10.87
N LEU A 67 4.20 12.58 11.70
CA LEU A 67 4.05 12.06 13.06
C LEU A 67 3.10 12.93 13.92
N LYS A 68 3.23 14.26 13.82
CA LYS A 68 2.36 15.22 14.55
C LYS A 68 0.88 15.03 14.22
N CYS A 69 0.53 14.84 12.95
CA CYS A 69 -0.86 14.61 12.54
C CYS A 69 -1.36 13.23 13.01
N ALA A 70 -0.49 12.22 13.03
CA ALA A 70 -0.84 10.89 13.53
C ALA A 70 -1.16 10.94 15.04
N GLU A 71 -0.31 11.58 15.84
CA GLU A 71 -0.55 11.76 17.27
C GLU A 71 -1.84 12.55 17.55
N GLN A 72 -2.09 13.63 16.80
CA GLN A 72 -3.32 14.40 16.90
C GLN A 72 -4.57 13.56 16.60
N SER A 73 -4.49 12.67 15.61
CA SER A 73 -5.62 11.78 15.26
C SER A 73 -5.97 10.79 16.38
N GLN A 74 -5.01 10.43 17.24
CA GLN A 74 -5.22 9.51 18.36
C GLN A 74 -5.62 10.19 19.67
N ARG A 75 -5.49 11.51 19.78
CA ARG A 75 -5.90 12.26 20.99
C ARG A 75 -7.41 12.37 21.16
N SER A 76 -8.19 12.05 20.12
CA SER A 76 -9.65 12.01 20.21
C SER A 76 -10.11 10.76 20.96
N ILE A 77 -10.24 10.88 22.28
CA ILE A 77 -10.69 9.82 23.23
C ILE A 77 -12.03 9.15 22.87
N PHE A 78 -12.84 9.77 22.02
CA PHE A 78 -14.17 9.28 21.67
C PHE A 78 -14.20 8.28 20.50
N LEU A 79 -13.11 8.14 19.74
CA LEU A 79 -13.07 7.30 18.55
C LEU A 79 -11.87 6.36 18.60
N ALA A 80 -12.11 5.08 18.33
CA ALA A 80 -11.03 4.12 18.17
C ALA A 80 -10.02 4.62 17.11
N PRO A 81 -8.71 4.44 17.35
CA PRO A 81 -7.68 4.94 16.44
C PRO A 81 -7.90 4.37 15.05
N SER A 82 -8.04 5.25 14.05
CA SER A 82 -8.31 4.87 12.67
C SER A 82 -7.52 5.73 11.69
N CYS A 83 -7.22 5.16 10.52
CA CYS A 83 -6.56 5.89 9.45
C CYS A 83 -7.49 6.98 8.88
N PRO A 84 -7.05 8.24 8.74
CA PRO A 84 -7.90 9.33 8.23
C PRO A 84 -8.27 9.19 6.76
N PHE A 85 -7.57 8.34 5.98
CA PHE A 85 -7.83 8.17 4.55
C PHE A 85 -8.79 7.00 4.25
N CYS A 86 -8.54 5.84 4.85
CA CYS A 86 -9.32 4.63 4.57
C CYS A 86 -10.19 4.17 5.74
N ARG A 87 -10.15 4.88 6.88
CA ARG A 87 -10.89 4.60 8.11
C ARG A 87 -10.65 3.22 8.72
N ARG A 88 -9.66 2.47 8.23
CA ARG A 88 -9.27 1.20 8.83
C ARG A 88 -8.77 1.43 10.24
N PHE A 89 -9.35 0.70 11.20
CA PHE A 89 -8.93 0.72 12.59
C PHE A 89 -7.49 0.24 12.73
N GLY A 90 -6.73 0.89 13.61
CA GLY A 90 -5.36 0.53 13.90
C GLY A 90 -4.52 1.71 14.37
N THR A 91 -3.48 1.40 15.16
CA THR A 91 -2.46 2.37 15.57
C THR A 91 -1.45 2.61 14.44
N PHE A 92 -0.57 3.59 14.63
CA PHE A 92 0.54 3.87 13.72
C PHE A 92 1.89 3.49 14.34
N VAL A 93 2.91 3.40 13.50
CA VAL A 93 4.32 3.32 13.89
C VAL A 93 5.07 4.53 13.33
N LYS A 94 6.04 5.05 14.08
CA LYS A 94 6.97 6.06 13.59
C LYS A 94 7.90 5.43 12.56
N LEU A 95 8.12 6.11 11.43
CA LEU A 95 9.11 5.70 10.43
C LEU A 95 10.48 6.26 10.82
N PHE A 96 11.51 5.42 10.69
CA PHE A 96 12.91 5.83 10.83
C PHE A 96 13.45 6.15 9.43
N GLU A 97 13.93 7.38 9.27
CA GLU A 97 14.41 7.92 8.00
C GLU A 97 15.79 8.50 8.25
N GLU A 98 16.76 8.09 7.45
CA GLU A 98 18.09 8.69 7.44
C GLU A 98 17.97 10.13 6.91
N ARG A 99 18.58 11.08 7.63
CA ARG A 99 18.78 12.43 7.10
C ARG A 99 20.04 12.39 6.24
N GLU A 100 19.98 12.91 5.02
CA GLU A 100 21.13 13.07 4.11
C GLU A 100 22.27 13.96 4.68
N GLU A 101 22.16 14.45 5.92
CA GLU A 101 23.13 15.33 6.58
C GLU A 101 24.42 14.60 7.05
N GLU A 102 24.51 13.26 6.94
CA GLU A 102 25.71 12.49 7.36
C GLU A 102 26.76 12.26 6.28
N GLU A 103 26.43 12.41 4.99
CA GLU A 103 27.41 12.24 3.89
C GLU A 103 28.40 13.42 3.80
N GLN A 104 27.98 14.63 4.18
CA GLN A 104 28.81 15.85 4.09
C GLN A 104 29.80 16.03 5.25
N ARG A 105 29.78 15.17 6.27
CA ARG A 105 30.79 15.19 7.37
C ARG A 105 31.89 14.13 7.20
N ARG A 106 31.83 13.33 6.13
CA ARG A 106 32.82 12.28 5.82
C ARG A 106 33.59 12.53 4.52
N SER A 107 33.39 13.67 3.86
CA SER A 107 34.15 14.13 2.68
C SER A 107 35.16 15.20 3.05
#